data_AF-A0A950EAP1-F1
#
_entry.id   AF-A0A950EAP1-F1
#
_cell.length_a   1.000
_cell.length_b   1.000
_cell.length_c   1.000
_cell.angle_alpha   90.00
_cell.angle_beta   90.00
_cell.angle_gamma   90.00
#
_symmetry.space_group_name_H-M   'P 1'
#
loop_
_entity.id
_entity.type
_entity.pdbx_description
1 polymer ?
#
loop_
_entity_poly.entity_id
_entity_poly.type
_entity_poly.pdbx_seq_one_letter_code
_entity_poly.pdbx_strand_id
1 'polypeptide(L)'
;QKTGVTLSGEIPGLVNPPYRWSKLDITRIPMGQSVAVTPMQLVSAMSAVANDGRLMKPMIVSDITDSSGRTVAHFTPEVVRQVVSVDTTRKIASALKDVVSKAGTAQKAEVPGFRVAGKTGTAQKVNPNGGYYSGRYVTSFCGFMPADDPQFALLVLLDDPKVKDGIAYGGTVAGPVFSKIAQQAARYLDLQPTEEIPSPAGPNAKKVASSASSRH
;
A
#
# COMPACT_ATOMS: atom_id res chain seq x y z
N GLN A 1 16.19 -4.12 -10.59
CA GLN A 1 17.18 -3.02 -10.76
C GLN A 1 17.09 -2.12 -9.53
N LYS A 2 18.20 -1.50 -9.10
CA LYS A 2 18.19 -0.52 -8.01
C LYS A 2 17.27 0.67 -8.34
N THR A 3 16.66 1.28 -7.33
CA THR A 3 15.79 2.47 -7.48
C THR A 3 16.60 3.75 -7.67
N GLY A 4 17.86 3.78 -7.23
CA GLY A 4 18.70 4.97 -7.31
C GLY A 4 18.47 5.94 -6.16
N VAL A 5 17.80 5.51 -5.09
CA VAL A 5 17.72 6.25 -3.83
C VAL A 5 19.12 6.44 -3.26
N THR A 6 19.40 7.61 -2.67
CA THR A 6 20.69 7.98 -2.10
C THR A 6 20.96 7.32 -0.73
N LEU A 7 20.58 6.06 -0.57
CA LEU A 7 20.83 5.24 0.62
C LEU A 7 21.92 4.21 0.34
N SER A 8 22.87 4.09 1.27
CA SER A 8 23.88 3.04 1.23
C SER A 8 23.25 1.65 1.38
N GLY A 9 23.78 0.66 0.67
CA GLY A 9 23.34 -0.74 0.82
C GLY A 9 22.12 -1.12 -0.01
N GLU A 10 21.66 -0.28 -0.93
CA GLU A 10 20.58 -0.65 -1.85
C GLU A 10 20.98 -1.87 -2.71
N ILE A 11 20.12 -2.89 -2.69
CA ILE A 11 20.22 -4.10 -3.51
C ILE A 11 19.25 -4.06 -4.70
N PRO A 12 19.58 -4.69 -5.85
CA PRO A 12 18.77 -4.59 -7.06
C PRO A 12 17.49 -5.43 -7.06
N GLY A 13 17.25 -6.22 -6.00
CA GLY A 13 16.26 -7.30 -6.00
C GLY A 13 16.68 -8.48 -6.91
N LEU A 14 15.81 -9.47 -7.01
CA LEU A 14 15.95 -10.64 -7.87
C LEU A 14 14.68 -10.83 -8.70
N VAL A 15 14.79 -10.56 -10.00
CA VAL A 15 13.77 -10.89 -11.00
C VAL A 15 14.51 -11.54 -12.16
N ASN A 16 14.22 -12.81 -12.42
CA ASN A 16 14.85 -13.52 -13.52
C ASN A 16 14.40 -12.92 -14.86
N PRO A 17 15.29 -12.77 -15.85
CA PRO A 17 14.90 -12.31 -17.16
C PRO A 17 14.06 -13.40 -17.89
N PRO A 18 13.17 -13.03 -18.84
CA PRO A 18 12.24 -13.96 -19.46
C PRO A 18 12.88 -15.23 -20.05
N TYR A 19 14.08 -15.12 -20.63
CA TYR A 19 14.80 -16.26 -21.19
C TYR A 19 15.28 -17.30 -20.14
N ARG A 20 15.22 -16.96 -18.84
CA ARG A 20 15.51 -17.87 -17.72
C ARG A 20 14.24 -18.37 -17.02
N TRP A 21 13.05 -18.01 -17.51
CA TRP A 21 11.81 -18.44 -16.89
C TRP A 21 11.57 -19.92 -17.18
N SER A 22 11.24 -20.66 -16.12
CA SER A 22 10.62 -21.97 -16.25
C SER A 22 9.18 -21.83 -16.73
N LYS A 23 8.57 -22.94 -17.17
CA LYS A 23 7.14 -22.97 -17.54
C LYS A 23 6.19 -22.54 -16.41
N LEU A 24 6.66 -22.56 -15.15
CA LEU A 24 5.87 -22.18 -13.98
C LEU A 24 6.03 -20.72 -13.60
N ASP A 25 7.10 -20.04 -14.03
CA ASP A 25 7.35 -18.67 -13.59
C ASP A 25 6.32 -17.68 -14.15
N ILE A 26 5.83 -17.92 -15.37
CA ILE A 26 4.79 -17.07 -15.98
C ILE A 26 3.49 -17.03 -15.16
N THR A 27 3.16 -18.10 -14.44
CA THR A 27 1.96 -18.15 -13.59
C THR A 27 2.22 -17.68 -12.16
N ARG A 28 3.48 -17.69 -11.72
CA ARG A 28 3.90 -17.34 -10.35
C ARG A 28 4.26 -15.87 -10.18
N ILE A 29 4.99 -15.29 -11.13
CA ILE A 29 5.44 -13.89 -11.11
C ILE A 29 4.26 -12.92 -10.95
N PRO A 30 3.13 -13.06 -11.68
CA PRO A 30 1.99 -12.16 -11.52
C PRO A 30 1.37 -12.18 -10.11
N MET A 31 1.54 -13.28 -9.38
CA MET A 31 1.05 -13.45 -8.01
C MET A 31 2.11 -13.08 -6.96
N GLY A 32 3.27 -12.56 -7.38
CA GLY A 32 4.38 -12.17 -6.50
C GLY A 32 5.25 -13.33 -6.02
N GLN A 33 5.16 -14.50 -6.66
CA GLN A 33 6.04 -15.65 -6.42
C GLN A 33 7.17 -15.67 -7.46
N SER A 34 8.31 -16.31 -7.14
CA SER A 34 9.52 -16.33 -7.99
C SER A 34 10.21 -14.95 -8.20
N VAL A 35 9.83 -13.92 -7.45
CA VAL A 35 10.49 -12.60 -7.44
C VAL A 35 10.82 -12.18 -6.02
N ALA A 36 11.95 -11.50 -5.85
CA ALA A 36 12.31 -10.86 -4.59
C ALA A 36 12.60 -9.38 -4.85
N VAL A 37 11.78 -8.50 -4.30
CA VAL A 37 11.93 -7.05 -4.45
C VAL A 37 12.11 -6.40 -3.08
N THR A 38 12.81 -5.28 -3.02
CA THR A 38 12.93 -4.50 -1.78
C THR A 38 11.60 -3.78 -1.48
N PRO A 39 11.33 -3.43 -0.20
CA PRO A 39 10.17 -2.61 0.14
C PRO A 39 10.12 -1.29 -0.65
N MET A 40 11.28 -0.65 -0.87
CA MET A 40 11.40 0.57 -1.66
C MET A 40 10.98 0.36 -3.12
N GLN A 41 11.40 -0.75 -3.75
CA GLN A 41 10.97 -1.09 -5.11
C GLN A 41 9.47 -1.35 -5.19
N LEU A 42 8.90 -2.05 -4.20
CA LEU A 42 7.48 -2.37 -4.17
C LEU A 42 6.62 -1.11 -4.04
N VAL A 43 6.94 -0.24 -3.08
CA VAL A 43 6.20 1.02 -2.93
C VAL A 43 6.41 1.94 -4.13
N SER A 44 7.60 2.00 -4.73
CA SER A 44 7.85 2.79 -5.95
C SER A 44 7.00 2.33 -7.13
N ALA A 45 6.81 1.01 -7.28
CA ALA A 45 5.95 0.46 -8.33
C ALA A 45 4.47 0.83 -8.09
N MET A 46 4.00 0.75 -6.84
CA MET A 46 2.64 1.19 -6.48
C MET A 46 2.46 2.71 -6.66
N SER A 47 3.47 3.50 -6.28
CA SER A 47 3.50 4.96 -6.51
C SER A 47 3.44 5.31 -8.00
N ALA A 48 4.06 4.51 -8.88
CA ALA A 48 3.93 4.74 -10.32
C ALA A 48 2.49 4.54 -10.80
N VAL A 49 1.74 3.57 -10.25
CA VAL A 49 0.30 3.40 -10.55
C VAL A 49 -0.49 4.61 -10.04
N ALA A 50 -0.20 5.06 -8.81
CA ALA A 50 -0.84 6.23 -8.22
C ALA A 50 -0.53 7.54 -8.97
N ASN A 51 0.66 7.64 -9.57
CA ASN A 51 1.16 8.84 -10.24
C ASN A 51 1.01 8.77 -11.77
N ASP A 52 -0.16 8.30 -12.23
CA ASP A 52 -0.52 8.24 -13.65
C ASP A 52 0.49 7.51 -14.55
N GLY A 53 1.19 6.53 -13.99
CA GLY A 53 2.16 5.69 -14.69
C GLY A 53 3.57 6.28 -14.78
N ARG A 54 3.84 7.39 -14.10
CA ARG A 54 5.18 8.00 -14.01
C ARG A 54 5.97 7.36 -12.88
N LEU A 55 7.04 6.64 -13.23
CA LEU A 55 7.99 6.12 -12.25
C LEU A 55 8.92 7.23 -11.80
N MET A 56 8.84 7.60 -10.52
CA MET A 56 9.72 8.59 -9.90
C MET A 56 10.97 7.93 -9.33
N LYS A 57 12.08 8.64 -9.31
CA LYS A 57 13.26 8.26 -8.54
C LYS A 57 13.01 8.61 -7.07
N PRO A 58 13.05 7.64 -6.13
CA PRO A 58 12.85 7.94 -4.72
C PRO A 58 13.93 8.89 -4.19
N MET A 59 13.52 9.87 -3.39
CA MET A 59 14.35 10.94 -2.89
C MET A 59 14.10 11.13 -1.39
N ILE A 60 15.18 11.26 -0.61
CA ILE A 60 15.11 11.40 0.86
C ILE A 60 15.78 12.68 1.38
N VAL A 61 16.52 13.40 0.54
CA VAL A 61 17.16 14.67 0.86
C VAL A 61 16.57 15.72 -0.06
N SER A 62 15.96 16.76 0.49
CA SER A 62 15.51 17.94 -0.27
C SER A 62 16.59 19.00 -0.38
N ASP A 63 17.28 19.26 0.73
CA ASP A 63 18.22 20.36 0.85
C ASP A 63 19.39 19.94 1.74
N ILE A 64 20.57 20.50 1.47
CA ILE A 64 21.72 20.47 2.37
C ILE A 64 22.01 21.90 2.77
N THR A 65 22.09 22.17 4.07
CA THR A 65 22.42 23.48 4.63
C THR A 65 23.79 23.46 5.29
N ASP A 66 24.52 24.57 5.21
CA ASP A 66 25.75 24.77 5.96
C ASP A 66 25.49 25.21 7.42
N SER A 67 26.55 25.39 8.19
CA SER A 67 26.44 25.78 9.61
C SER A 67 25.83 27.16 9.85
N SER A 68 25.72 28.01 8.83
CA SER A 68 25.04 29.31 8.92
C SER A 68 23.58 29.25 8.46
N GLY A 69 23.09 28.05 8.09
CA GLY A 69 21.71 27.83 7.64
C GLY A 69 21.50 28.16 6.16
N ARG A 70 22.55 28.41 5.38
CA ARG A 70 22.43 28.66 3.94
C ARG A 70 22.35 27.33 3.19
N THR A 71 21.36 27.21 2.30
CA THR A 71 21.25 26.06 1.40
C THR A 71 22.42 26.02 0.43
N VAL A 72 23.19 24.93 0.47
CA VAL A 72 24.35 24.68 -0.40
C VAL A 72 24.03 23.69 -1.52
N ALA A 73 22.97 22.88 -1.37
CA ALA A 73 22.44 22.03 -2.42
C ALA A 73 20.93 21.90 -2.26
N HIS A 74 20.21 21.97 -3.38
CA HIS A 74 18.77 21.73 -3.46
C HIS A 74 18.52 20.62 -4.49
N PHE A 75 17.66 19.67 -4.15
CA PHE A 75 17.34 18.51 -4.96
C PHE A 75 15.86 18.55 -5.32
N THR A 76 15.54 18.25 -6.57
CA THR A 76 14.16 18.26 -7.07
C THR A 76 13.71 16.84 -7.47
N PRO A 77 12.40 16.53 -7.39
CA PRO A 77 11.88 15.24 -7.83
C PRO A 77 12.20 14.94 -9.30
N GLU A 78 12.66 13.72 -9.58
CA GLU A 78 13.07 13.27 -10.91
C GLU A 78 12.14 12.18 -11.45
N VAL A 79 11.58 12.38 -12.64
CA VAL A 79 10.82 11.35 -13.38
C VAL A 79 11.81 10.46 -14.12
N VAL A 80 11.81 9.16 -13.83
CA VAL A 80 12.68 8.19 -14.51
C VAL A 80 12.13 7.86 -15.90
N ARG A 81 10.82 7.53 -15.99
CA ARG A 81 10.12 7.21 -17.24
C ARG A 81 8.61 7.05 -17.05
N GLN A 82 7.87 7.08 -18.15
CA GLN A 82 6.48 6.59 -18.22
C GLN A 82 6.49 5.07 -18.36
N VAL A 83 5.94 4.33 -17.37
CA VAL A 83 5.89 2.86 -17.38
C VAL A 83 4.56 2.30 -17.85
N VAL A 84 3.46 3.04 -17.66
CA VAL A 84 2.08 2.62 -17.95
C VAL A 84 1.30 3.84 -18.42
N SER A 85 0.32 3.73 -19.31
CA SER A 85 -0.52 4.88 -19.70
C SER A 85 -1.49 5.29 -18.59
N VAL A 86 -1.89 6.56 -18.58
CA VAL A 86 -2.89 7.11 -17.64
C VAL A 86 -4.20 6.30 -17.65
N ASP A 87 -4.70 5.95 -18.84
CA ASP A 87 -5.93 5.16 -18.94
C ASP A 87 -5.78 3.77 -18.33
N THR A 88 -4.60 3.17 -18.47
CA THR A 88 -4.32 1.86 -17.88
C THR A 88 -4.17 1.98 -16.36
N THR A 89 -3.51 3.01 -15.84
CA THR A 89 -3.40 3.21 -14.38
C THR A 89 -4.75 3.46 -13.74
N ARG A 90 -5.66 4.20 -14.39
CA ARG A 90 -7.04 4.37 -13.92
C ARG A 90 -7.81 3.04 -13.84
N LYS A 91 -7.68 2.18 -14.84
CA LYS A 91 -8.27 0.82 -14.82
C LYS A 91 -7.69 -0.03 -13.68
N ILE A 92 -6.37 0.03 -13.48
CA ILE A 92 -5.69 -0.66 -12.38
C ILE A 92 -6.18 -0.12 -11.04
N ALA A 93 -6.24 1.20 -10.85
CA ALA A 93 -6.73 1.83 -9.63
C ALA A 93 -8.17 1.41 -9.32
N SER A 94 -9.04 1.32 -10.34
CA SER A 94 -10.41 0.80 -10.18
C SER A 94 -10.41 -0.63 -9.64
N ALA A 95 -9.65 -1.54 -10.25
CA ALA A 95 -9.56 -2.92 -9.78
C ALA A 95 -8.95 -3.03 -8.36
N LEU A 96 -8.02 -2.14 -8.01
CA LEU A 96 -7.40 -2.08 -6.68
C LEU A 96 -8.34 -1.53 -5.61
N LYS A 97 -9.33 -0.71 -5.96
CA LYS A 97 -10.40 -0.30 -5.02
C LYS A 97 -11.25 -1.49 -4.60
N ASP A 98 -11.54 -2.40 -5.54
CA ASP A 98 -12.37 -3.58 -5.25
C ASP A 98 -11.73 -4.53 -4.23
N VAL A 99 -10.40 -4.52 -4.10
CA VAL A 99 -9.66 -5.30 -3.09
C VAL A 99 -10.02 -4.87 -1.66
N VAL A 100 -10.30 -3.58 -1.45
CA VAL A 100 -10.65 -3.01 -0.13
C VAL A 100 -12.17 -2.98 0.08
N SER A 101 -12.96 -3.27 -0.96
CA SER A 101 -14.42 -3.36 -0.85
C SER A 101 -14.88 -4.45 0.12
N LYS A 102 -16.18 -4.43 0.47
CA LYS A 102 -16.81 -5.47 1.32
C LYS A 102 -16.65 -6.90 0.79
N ALA A 103 -16.55 -7.07 -0.52
CA ALA A 103 -16.33 -8.37 -1.16
C ALA A 103 -14.84 -8.67 -1.40
N GLY A 104 -13.95 -7.73 -1.07
CA GLY A 104 -12.53 -7.79 -1.34
C GLY A 104 -11.71 -8.52 -0.27
N THR A 105 -10.48 -8.86 -0.62
CA THR A 105 -9.55 -9.59 0.27
C THR A 105 -8.96 -8.73 1.40
N ALA A 106 -9.21 -7.42 1.39
CA ALA A 106 -8.58 -6.44 2.27
C ALA A 106 -9.56 -5.42 2.85
N GLN A 107 -10.80 -5.83 3.13
CA GLN A 107 -11.82 -4.96 3.71
C GLN A 107 -11.30 -4.16 4.92
N LYS A 108 -10.46 -4.76 5.78
CA LYS A 108 -9.92 -4.07 6.97
C LYS A 108 -8.87 -2.99 6.67
N ALA A 109 -8.52 -2.77 5.41
CA ALA A 109 -7.69 -1.65 4.97
C ALA A 109 -8.53 -0.39 4.65
N GLU A 110 -9.85 -0.46 4.75
CA GLU A 110 -10.76 0.67 4.59
C GLU A 110 -10.39 1.83 5.52
N VAL A 111 -10.43 3.05 5.00
CA VAL A 111 -10.18 4.29 5.76
C VAL A 111 -11.46 5.13 5.71
N PRO A 112 -12.14 5.38 6.84
CA PRO A 112 -13.38 6.15 6.85
C PRO A 112 -13.21 7.51 6.16
N GLY A 113 -14.12 7.82 5.23
CA GLY A 113 -14.11 9.07 4.46
C GLY A 113 -13.21 9.06 3.21
N PHE A 114 -12.46 7.99 2.95
CA PHE A 114 -11.53 7.94 1.81
C PHE A 114 -11.60 6.62 1.05
N ARG A 115 -11.58 6.72 -0.27
CA ARG A 115 -11.36 5.54 -1.12
C ARG A 115 -9.89 5.14 -1.12
N VAL A 116 -9.64 3.87 -0.85
CA VAL A 116 -8.30 3.27 -0.86
C VAL A 116 -8.18 2.35 -2.05
N ALA A 117 -7.08 2.47 -2.79
CA ALA A 117 -6.66 1.49 -3.79
C ALA A 117 -5.44 0.74 -3.25
N GLY A 118 -5.49 -0.59 -3.17
CA GLY A 118 -4.35 -1.33 -2.67
C GLY A 118 -4.42 -2.83 -2.89
N LYS A 119 -3.35 -3.52 -2.53
CA LYS A 119 -3.21 -4.96 -2.70
C LYS A 119 -2.56 -5.62 -1.49
N THR A 120 -3.06 -6.81 -1.19
CA THR A 120 -2.50 -7.73 -0.20
C THR A 120 -1.32 -8.51 -0.76
N GLY A 121 -0.28 -8.67 0.06
CA GLY A 121 0.82 -9.60 -0.14
C GLY A 121 0.89 -10.60 1.02
N THR A 122 1.13 -11.87 0.70
CA THR A 122 1.40 -12.92 1.69
C THR A 122 2.34 -13.93 1.04
N ALA A 123 3.60 -13.95 1.49
CA ALA A 123 4.65 -14.80 0.95
C ALA A 123 5.20 -15.72 2.04
N GLN A 124 5.35 -17.01 1.74
CA GLN A 124 5.98 -17.96 2.65
C GLN A 124 7.49 -17.71 2.74
N LYS A 125 8.04 -17.80 3.95
CA LYS A 125 9.49 -17.67 4.14
C LYS A 125 10.20 -18.92 3.63
N VAL A 126 11.23 -18.72 2.80
CA VAL A 126 12.09 -19.81 2.32
C VAL A 126 12.90 -20.39 3.49
N ASN A 127 12.97 -21.70 3.56
CA ASN A 127 13.83 -22.40 4.51
C ASN A 127 15.25 -22.51 3.90
N PRO A 128 16.31 -22.08 4.59
CA PRO A 128 17.69 -22.21 4.11
C PRO A 128 18.09 -23.63 3.72
N ASN A 129 17.46 -24.65 4.32
CA ASN A 129 17.70 -26.06 4.04
C ASN A 129 16.84 -26.61 2.87
N GLY A 130 16.11 -25.75 2.17
CA GLY A 130 15.23 -26.10 1.06
C GLY A 130 13.73 -26.03 1.41
N GLY A 131 12.91 -25.70 0.40
CA GLY A 131 11.47 -25.54 0.56
C GLY A 131 11.07 -24.27 1.33
N TYR A 132 9.89 -24.29 1.94
CA TYR A 132 9.33 -23.17 2.71
C TYR A 132 9.11 -23.57 4.16
N TYR A 133 9.26 -22.61 5.07
CA TYR A 133 8.85 -22.81 6.46
C TYR A 133 7.33 -22.96 6.54
N SER A 134 6.88 -24.02 7.22
CA SER A 134 5.47 -24.13 7.59
C SER A 134 5.10 -23.03 8.59
N GLY A 135 4.00 -22.32 8.33
CA GLY A 135 3.46 -21.32 9.25
C GLY A 135 4.21 -19.98 9.33
N ARG A 136 5.29 -19.76 8.56
CA ARG A 136 6.04 -18.49 8.60
C ARG A 136 5.87 -17.70 7.31
N TYR A 137 5.44 -16.45 7.46
CA TYR A 137 5.07 -15.60 6.33
C TYR A 137 5.64 -14.20 6.47
N VAL A 138 5.91 -13.57 5.33
CA VAL A 138 6.00 -12.12 5.20
C VAL A 138 4.66 -11.64 4.68
N THR A 139 4.02 -10.74 5.44
CA THR A 139 2.66 -10.30 5.20
C THR A 139 2.66 -8.80 4.96
N SER A 140 1.98 -8.35 3.90
CA SER A 140 1.98 -6.94 3.53
C SER A 140 0.66 -6.44 2.98
N PHE A 141 0.51 -5.12 3.04
CA PHE A 141 -0.50 -4.38 2.30
C PHE A 141 0.16 -3.13 1.72
N CYS A 142 0.03 -2.95 0.41
CA CYS A 142 0.56 -1.80 -0.31
C CYS A 142 -0.60 -1.09 -1.01
N GLY A 143 -0.73 0.22 -0.81
CA GLY A 143 -1.81 0.99 -1.43
C GLY A 143 -1.53 2.48 -1.47
N PHE A 144 -2.46 3.24 -2.02
CA PHE A 144 -2.42 4.68 -2.10
C PHE A 144 -3.80 5.28 -1.83
N MET A 145 -3.81 6.55 -1.41
CA MET A 145 -5.01 7.24 -0.97
C MET A 145 -4.88 8.76 -1.13
N PRO A 146 -5.98 9.48 -1.44
CA PRO A 146 -7.25 8.98 -1.98
C PRO A 146 -7.06 8.24 -3.32
N ALA A 147 -7.92 7.27 -3.63
CA ALA A 147 -7.73 6.41 -4.81
C ALA A 147 -7.94 7.16 -6.15
N ASP A 148 -8.78 8.20 -6.14
CA ASP A 148 -9.14 8.96 -7.34
C ASP A 148 -8.28 10.24 -7.51
N ASP A 149 -7.64 10.71 -6.44
CA ASP A 149 -6.66 11.80 -6.43
C ASP A 149 -5.52 11.48 -5.43
N PRO A 150 -4.54 10.65 -5.81
CA PRO A 150 -3.57 10.10 -4.86
C PRO A 150 -2.59 11.15 -4.31
N GLN A 151 -2.57 11.27 -2.98
CA GLN A 151 -1.66 12.19 -2.27
C GLN A 151 -0.46 11.46 -1.66
N PHE A 152 -0.60 10.17 -1.36
CA PHE A 152 0.51 9.34 -0.89
C PHE A 152 0.30 7.85 -1.23
N ALA A 153 1.42 7.11 -1.25
CA ALA A 153 1.43 5.65 -1.25
C ALA A 153 2.04 5.14 0.06
N LEU A 154 1.55 4.01 0.56
CA LEU A 154 1.97 3.41 1.82
C LEU A 154 2.09 1.90 1.67
N LEU A 155 3.22 1.37 2.15
CA LEU A 155 3.48 -0.05 2.28
C LEU A 155 3.61 -0.39 3.76
N VAL A 156 2.78 -1.32 4.23
CA VAL A 156 2.96 -1.99 5.52
C VAL A 156 3.46 -3.39 5.25
N LEU A 157 4.59 -3.76 5.86
CA LEU A 157 5.19 -5.08 5.78
C LEU A 157 5.49 -5.59 7.18
N LEU A 158 5.06 -6.81 7.46
CA LEU A 158 5.20 -7.48 8.74
C LEU A 158 5.96 -8.79 8.51
N ASP A 159 7.07 -8.98 9.23
CA ASP A 159 7.84 -10.21 9.19
C ASP A 159 7.37 -11.18 10.29
N ASP A 160 6.95 -12.37 9.88
CA ASP A 160 6.49 -13.46 10.75
C ASP A 160 5.48 -13.02 11.84
N PRO A 161 4.40 -12.29 11.47
CA PRO A 161 3.42 -11.82 12.45
C PRO A 161 2.72 -13.00 13.14
N LYS A 162 2.62 -12.92 14.47
CA LYS A 162 1.93 -13.93 15.28
C LYS A 162 0.46 -13.57 15.42
N VAL A 163 -0.42 -14.48 14.98
CA VAL A 163 -1.87 -14.40 15.16
C VAL A 163 -2.33 -15.53 16.07
N LYS A 164 -3.39 -15.31 16.83
CA LYS A 164 -3.92 -16.32 17.77
C LYS A 164 -4.39 -17.58 17.05
N ASP A 165 -5.06 -17.42 15.91
CA ASP A 165 -5.61 -18.50 15.10
C ASP A 165 -5.41 -18.24 13.60
N GLY A 166 -5.19 -19.31 12.83
CA GLY A 166 -5.16 -19.26 11.36
C GLY A 166 -3.89 -18.67 10.74
N ILE A 167 -4.00 -18.25 9.47
CA ILE A 167 -2.91 -17.68 8.69
C ILE A 167 -2.98 -16.15 8.77
N ALA A 168 -1.83 -15.51 9.03
CA ALA A 168 -1.70 -14.06 9.07
C ALA A 168 -1.74 -13.45 7.66
N TYR A 169 -2.92 -13.34 7.05
CA TYR A 169 -3.09 -12.77 5.72
C TYR A 169 -2.88 -11.25 5.69
N GLY A 170 -2.42 -10.74 4.54
CA GLY A 170 -2.18 -9.31 4.27
C GLY A 170 -3.34 -8.41 4.68
N GLY A 171 -4.54 -8.76 4.23
CA GLY A 171 -5.75 -7.97 4.51
C GLY A 171 -6.19 -8.02 5.97
N THR A 172 -5.84 -9.07 6.70
CA THR A 172 -6.27 -9.26 8.10
C THR A 172 -5.34 -8.63 9.13
N VAL A 173 -4.04 -8.53 8.81
CA VAL A 173 -3.01 -8.05 9.76
C VAL A 173 -2.40 -6.73 9.29
N ALA A 174 -1.90 -6.67 8.05
CA ALA A 174 -1.29 -5.45 7.52
C ALA A 174 -2.34 -4.39 7.14
N GLY A 175 -3.52 -4.80 6.66
CA GLY A 175 -4.63 -3.91 6.32
C GLY A 175 -5.07 -2.97 7.46
N PRO A 176 -5.39 -3.47 8.67
CA PRO A 176 -5.74 -2.62 9.81
C PRO A 176 -4.63 -1.63 10.20
N VAL A 177 -3.36 -2.03 10.08
CA VAL A 177 -2.22 -1.15 10.37
C VAL A 177 -2.13 -0.06 9.31
N PHE A 178 -2.28 -0.42 8.03
CA PHE A 178 -2.36 0.54 6.93
C PHE A 178 -3.49 1.55 7.18
N SER A 179 -4.70 1.09 7.51
CA SER A 179 -5.85 1.96 7.74
C SER A 179 -5.58 3.01 8.83
N LYS A 180 -5.00 2.60 9.96
CA LYS A 180 -4.65 3.51 11.05
C LYS A 180 -3.61 4.56 10.65
N ILE A 181 -2.54 4.14 9.97
CA ILE A 181 -1.48 5.06 9.52
C ILE A 181 -2.03 6.01 8.45
N ALA A 182 -2.78 5.49 7.48
CA ALA A 182 -3.39 6.28 6.41
C ALA A 182 -4.37 7.32 6.96
N GLN A 183 -5.17 6.97 7.98
CA GLN A 183 -6.06 7.92 8.64
C GLN A 183 -5.30 9.05 9.37
N GLN A 184 -4.17 8.73 10.00
CA GLN A 184 -3.30 9.73 10.61
C GLN A 184 -2.63 10.62 9.56
N ALA A 185 -2.12 10.02 8.49
CA ALA A 185 -1.51 10.75 7.38
C ALA A 185 -2.52 11.69 6.71
N ALA A 186 -3.76 11.25 6.48
CA ALA A 186 -4.81 12.10 5.92
C ALA A 186 -5.10 13.33 6.79
N ARG A 187 -5.14 13.17 8.12
CA ARG A 187 -5.28 14.31 9.04
C ARG A 187 -4.07 15.23 9.02
N TYR A 188 -2.86 14.67 8.96
CA TYR A 188 -1.63 15.46 8.91
C TYR A 188 -1.52 16.28 7.62
N LEU A 189 -1.95 15.70 6.49
CA LEU A 189 -1.96 16.34 5.17
C LEU A 189 -3.22 17.20 4.93
N ASP A 190 -4.10 17.35 5.92
CA ASP A 190 -5.37 18.09 5.84
C ASP A 190 -6.26 17.67 4.63
N LEU A 191 -6.31 16.37 4.36
CA LEU A 191 -7.08 15.84 3.24
C LEU A 191 -8.58 15.93 3.53
N GLN A 192 -9.33 16.39 2.53
CA GLN A 192 -10.78 16.43 2.60
C GLN A 192 -11.37 15.05 2.28
N PRO A 193 -12.31 14.53 3.10
CA PRO A 193 -12.99 13.28 2.82
C PRO A 193 -13.62 13.26 1.42
N THR A 194 -13.39 12.19 0.67
CA THR A 194 -13.98 11.97 -0.67
C THR A 194 -15.29 11.18 -0.60
N GLU A 195 -15.62 10.64 0.57
CA GLU A 195 -16.84 9.88 0.81
C GLU A 195 -17.49 10.30 2.13
N GLU A 196 -18.77 9.97 2.30
CA GLU A 196 -19.43 10.10 3.59
C GLU A 196 -18.71 9.26 4.65
N ILE A 197 -18.34 9.91 5.75
CA ILE A 197 -17.82 9.20 6.91
C ILE A 197 -19.01 8.53 7.60
N PRO A 198 -19.03 7.20 7.78
CA PRO A 198 -20.10 6.54 8.49
C PRO A 198 -20.24 7.13 9.89
N SER A 199 -21.42 7.66 10.21
CA SER A 199 -21.69 8.19 11.55
C SER A 199 -21.44 7.07 12.58
N PRO A 200 -20.70 7.33 13.67
CA PRO A 200 -20.53 6.33 14.71
C PRO A 200 -21.92 5.95 15.22
N ALA A 201 -22.31 4.69 15.04
CA ALA A 201 -23.57 4.18 15.53
C ALA A 201 -23.59 4.29 17.06
N GLY A 202 -24.12 5.39 17.58
CA GLY A 202 -24.39 5.56 18.99
C GLY A 202 -25.49 4.58 19.41
N PRO A 203 -25.34 3.85 20.53
CA PRO A 203 -26.38 2.95 21.01
C PRO A 203 -27.50 3.78 21.65
N ASN A 204 -28.34 4.48 20.87
CA ASN A 204 -29.67 4.94 21.32
C ASN A 204 -30.58 5.66 20.30
N ALA A 205 -30.34 5.59 18.98
CA ALA A 205 -31.19 6.29 18.02
C ALA A 205 -32.63 5.72 17.88
N LYS A 206 -32.98 4.60 18.54
CA LYS A 206 -34.32 3.98 18.44
C LYS A 206 -35.25 4.21 19.64
N LYS A 207 -34.88 4.98 20.67
CA LYS A 207 -35.74 5.17 21.87
C LYS A 207 -36.45 6.52 21.98
N VAL A 208 -36.21 7.48 21.10
CA VAL A 208 -36.85 8.81 21.16
C VAL A 208 -38.12 8.89 20.29
N ALA A 209 -38.32 7.95 19.36
CA ALA A 209 -39.48 7.96 18.46
C ALA A 209 -40.78 7.37 19.06
N SER A 210 -40.76 6.77 20.26
CA SER A 210 -41.95 6.12 20.85
C SER A 210 -42.59 6.87 22.02
N SER A 211 -42.09 8.05 22.41
CA SER A 211 -42.67 8.86 23.50
C SER A 211 -43.41 10.12 23.03
N ALA A 212 -43.57 10.30 21.72
CA ALA A 212 -44.26 11.46 21.13
C ALA A 212 -45.71 11.17 20.65
N SER A 213 -46.26 9.99 20.94
CA SER A 213 -47.62 9.59 20.49
C SER A 213 -48.55 9.20 21.65
N SER A 214 -48.57 10.01 22.72
CA SER A 214 -49.63 9.92 23.74
C SER A 214 -49.90 11.26 24.43
N ARG A 215 -50.27 12.27 23.66
CA ARG A 215 -51.05 13.42 24.16
C ARG A 215 -51.97 13.91 23.05
N HIS A 216 -53.14 13.29 22.95
CA HIS A 216 -54.43 13.92 22.63
C HIS A 216 -55.54 12.99 23.12
#